data_AF-A0AAW3VIL1-F1
#
_entry.id   AF-A0AAW3VIL1-F1
#
_cell.length_a   1.000
_cell.length_b   1.000
_cell.length_c   1.000
_cell.angle_alpha   90.00
_cell.angle_beta   90.00
_cell.angle_gamma   90.00
#
_symmetry.space_group_name_H-M   'P 1'
#
loop_
_entity.id
_entity.type
_entity.pdbx_description
1 polymer ?
#
loop_
_entity_poly.entity_id
_entity_poly.type
_entity_poly.pdbx_seq_one_letter_code
_entity_poly.pdbx_strand_id
1 'polypeptide(L)'
;MNALEKAHLIKELHGLAQQLEHKVLPLYEIARSKKRIRDIFNLCDEPIFKTQISAFKARTQPELVAYQFSANTSYHLSFRGYFTEVLALEQALSAHPDSGWAVLHHPERGWQIWLIPAPQSPALHSQWAELQHCYIWLLQQQQQFSCLKQDPPLIVPALSLNEAETSLKAVETTKYHRGRPRARIHALELNRSNESTNQILTEPKELDPQLKAETTIPQEQITVSELIQFPVQIQLGELNAHVHPLGLEETNIQRLCALELGPNIEHPIYLDIALYYAAEDNWQARQVYLVEQLNLQGQFVKYLMLLGVPSQLQAHYCIQHWLSHHQRQAAAIKSLAWSVISTSFMQFELFSTAYLQQAETAWTQPDYHPFIPAQSIQKQKFISFKEAAADFSTPVLLLQEHQKIRVIHGEKRISLAEDELAYPYILLQRDKQLNWQNIHNIILTMPQPIRVLELYREIQAQMIE
;
A
#
# COMPACT_ATOMS: atom_id res chain seq x y z
N MET A 1 -32.05 -5.04 -16.56
CA MET A 1 -33.08 -5.24 -15.49
C MET A 1 -34.46 -4.78 -15.98
N ASN A 2 -35.54 -5.55 -15.74
CA ASN A 2 -36.89 -5.27 -16.25
C ASN A 2 -37.55 -4.08 -15.52
N ALA A 3 -38.43 -3.31 -16.18
CA ALA A 3 -39.05 -2.10 -15.62
C ALA A 3 -39.92 -2.38 -14.38
N LEU A 4 -40.51 -3.57 -14.32
CA LEU A 4 -41.34 -4.03 -13.20
C LEU A 4 -40.49 -4.37 -11.97
N GLU A 5 -39.29 -4.92 -12.18
CA GLU A 5 -38.31 -5.19 -11.13
C GLU A 5 -37.74 -3.89 -10.57
N LYS A 6 -37.47 -2.90 -11.42
CA LYS A 6 -37.07 -1.54 -11.01
C LYS A 6 -38.12 -0.90 -10.10
N ALA A 7 -39.39 -0.98 -10.46
CA ALA A 7 -40.48 -0.41 -9.66
C ALA A 7 -40.61 -1.11 -8.28
N HIS A 8 -40.43 -2.43 -8.23
CA HIS A 8 -40.43 -3.18 -6.98
C HIS A 8 -39.24 -2.82 -6.07
N LEU A 9 -38.03 -2.72 -6.64
CA LEU A 9 -36.83 -2.36 -5.90
C LEU A 9 -36.90 -0.92 -5.37
N ILE A 10 -37.47 0.02 -6.15
CA ILE A 10 -37.69 1.41 -5.69
C ILE A 10 -38.68 1.45 -4.52
N LYS A 11 -39.75 0.64 -4.56
CA LYS A 11 -40.71 0.54 -3.47
C LYS A 11 -40.10 -0.09 -2.21
N GLU A 12 -39.26 -1.11 -2.39
CA GLU A 12 -38.51 -1.75 -1.30
C GLU A 12 -37.53 -0.76 -0.65
N LEU A 13 -36.81 0.04 -1.44
CA LEU A 13 -35.83 1.02 -0.97
C LEU A 13 -36.50 2.14 -0.16
N HIS A 14 -37.65 2.65 -0.60
CA HIS A 14 -38.42 3.63 0.18
C HIS A 14 -38.92 3.05 1.51
N GLY A 15 -39.38 1.79 1.52
CA GLY A 15 -39.80 1.11 2.76
C GLY A 15 -38.64 0.93 3.75
N LEU A 16 -37.46 0.52 3.26
CA LEU A 16 -36.26 0.32 4.08
C LEU A 16 -35.70 1.65 4.61
N ALA A 17 -35.75 2.72 3.82
CA ALA A 17 -35.34 4.06 4.25
C ALA A 17 -36.25 4.61 5.35
N GLN A 18 -37.57 4.48 5.17
CA GLN A 18 -38.56 4.94 6.16
C GLN A 18 -38.46 4.16 7.48
N GLN A 19 -38.15 2.86 7.43
CA GLN A 19 -37.92 2.03 8.61
C GLN A 19 -36.67 2.45 9.40
N LEU A 20 -35.62 2.90 8.69
CA LEU A 20 -34.37 3.36 9.30
C LEU A 20 -34.48 4.78 9.91
N GLU A 21 -35.36 5.63 9.38
CA GLU A 21 -35.54 7.01 9.87
C GLU A 21 -36.52 7.14 11.05
N HIS A 22 -37.53 6.27 11.14
CA HIS A 22 -38.67 6.51 12.05
C HIS A 22 -38.93 5.43 13.10
N LYS A 23 -38.12 4.36 13.20
CA LYS A 23 -38.28 3.34 14.26
C LYS A 23 -36.98 3.10 15.02
N VAL A 24 -37.06 3.04 16.36
CA VAL A 24 -35.99 2.53 17.23
C VAL A 24 -35.94 1.01 17.05
N LEU A 25 -35.23 0.56 16.02
CA LEU A 25 -35.07 -0.86 15.70
C LEU A 25 -33.84 -1.44 16.42
N PRO A 26 -33.86 -2.73 16.78
CA PRO A 26 -32.68 -3.43 17.27
C PRO A 26 -31.50 -3.34 16.28
N LEU A 27 -30.27 -3.28 16.79
CA LEU A 27 -29.04 -3.12 15.99
C LEU A 27 -28.92 -4.14 14.84
N TYR A 28 -29.42 -5.36 15.06
CA TYR A 28 -29.47 -6.42 14.05
C TYR A 28 -30.35 -6.07 12.83
N GLU A 29 -31.55 -5.50 13.06
CA GLU A 29 -32.44 -5.12 11.97
C GLU A 29 -31.90 -3.91 11.19
N ILE A 30 -31.22 -3.00 11.88
CA ILE A 30 -30.52 -1.87 11.25
C ILE A 30 -29.40 -2.36 10.33
N ALA A 31 -28.59 -3.32 10.78
CA ALA A 31 -27.52 -3.91 9.98
C ALA A 31 -28.08 -4.68 8.76
N ARG A 32 -29.18 -5.42 8.95
CA ARG A 32 -29.87 -6.16 7.88
C ARG A 32 -30.44 -5.21 6.81
N SER A 33 -31.14 -4.14 7.21
CA SER A 33 -31.70 -3.17 6.27
C SER A 33 -30.61 -2.41 5.51
N LYS A 34 -29.49 -2.05 6.18
CA LYS A 34 -28.33 -1.43 5.53
C LYS A 34 -27.65 -2.36 4.53
N LYS A 35 -27.50 -3.64 4.86
CA LYS A 35 -26.96 -4.66 3.94
C LYS A 35 -27.83 -4.81 2.71
N ARG A 36 -29.16 -4.92 2.89
CA ARG A 36 -30.12 -5.07 1.80
C ARG A 36 -30.11 -3.87 0.84
N ILE A 37 -29.97 -2.65 1.36
CA ILE A 37 -29.83 -1.45 0.53
C ILE A 37 -28.56 -1.54 -0.35
N ARG A 38 -27.41 -1.96 0.19
CA ARG A 38 -26.18 -2.15 -0.59
C ARG A 38 -26.33 -3.23 -1.65
N ASP A 39 -26.99 -4.32 -1.32
CA ASP A 39 -27.24 -5.40 -2.29
C ASP A 39 -28.11 -4.92 -3.45
N ILE A 40 -29.09 -4.04 -3.21
CA ILE A 40 -29.91 -3.42 -4.26
C ILE A 40 -29.05 -2.49 -5.15
N PHE A 41 -28.10 -1.76 -4.59
CA PHE A 41 -27.18 -0.93 -5.37
C PHE A 41 -26.27 -1.77 -6.27
N ASN A 42 -25.69 -2.84 -5.73
CA ASN A 42 -24.83 -3.76 -6.49
C ASN A 42 -25.61 -4.49 -7.61
N LEU A 43 -26.90 -4.76 -7.40
CA LEU A 43 -27.78 -5.33 -8.42
C LEU A 43 -28.12 -4.35 -9.56
N CYS A 44 -27.96 -3.04 -9.33
CA CYS A 44 -28.21 -1.99 -10.32
C CYS A 44 -26.98 -1.62 -11.17
N ASP A 45 -25.80 -2.19 -10.89
CA ASP A 45 -24.55 -1.94 -11.63
C ASP A 45 -24.53 -2.65 -13.01
N GLU A 46 -25.24 -2.09 -13.99
CA GLU A 46 -25.17 -2.50 -15.40
C GLU A 46 -23.89 -2.00 -16.11
N PRO A 47 -23.37 -2.71 -17.14
CA PRO A 47 -22.12 -2.40 -17.85
C PRO A 47 -22.06 -1.00 -18.51
N ILE A 48 -23.20 -0.37 -18.75
CA ILE A 48 -23.29 1.02 -19.26
C ILE A 48 -22.70 2.02 -18.26
N PHE A 49 -22.83 1.73 -16.95
CA PHE A 49 -22.26 2.59 -15.90
C PHE A 49 -20.75 2.46 -15.79
N LYS A 50 -20.15 1.30 -16.12
CA LYS A 50 -18.68 1.15 -16.15
C LYS A 50 -18.03 2.06 -17.19
N THR A 51 -18.64 2.21 -18.37
CA THR A 51 -18.13 3.09 -19.43
C THR A 51 -18.27 4.58 -19.07
N GLN A 52 -19.36 4.96 -18.39
CA GLN A 52 -19.55 6.33 -17.92
C GLN A 52 -18.66 6.66 -16.71
N ILE A 53 -18.44 5.71 -15.81
CA ILE A 53 -17.52 5.83 -14.67
C ILE A 53 -16.07 5.88 -15.14
N SER A 54 -15.66 5.09 -16.14
CA SER A 54 -14.31 5.16 -16.70
C SER A 54 -14.07 6.49 -17.43
N ALA A 55 -15.04 6.98 -18.21
CA ALA A 55 -14.97 8.30 -18.83
C ALA A 55 -14.94 9.44 -17.79
N PHE A 56 -15.66 9.28 -16.67
CA PHE A 56 -15.63 10.24 -15.56
C PHE A 56 -14.31 10.20 -14.78
N LYS A 57 -13.77 9.00 -14.50
CA LYS A 57 -12.47 8.80 -13.86
C LYS A 57 -11.32 9.31 -14.73
N ALA A 58 -11.39 9.08 -16.04
CA ALA A 58 -10.42 9.62 -17.00
C ALA A 58 -10.41 11.15 -17.03
N ARG A 59 -11.53 11.82 -16.72
CA ARG A 59 -11.63 13.29 -16.64
C ARG A 59 -11.25 13.87 -15.28
N THR A 60 -11.42 13.11 -14.20
CA THR A 60 -11.19 13.58 -12.82
C THR A 60 -9.83 13.19 -12.26
N GLN A 61 -9.26 12.06 -12.70
CA GLN A 61 -7.99 11.49 -12.25
C GLN A 61 -7.24 10.80 -13.42
N PRO A 62 -6.83 11.55 -14.46
CA PRO A 62 -6.25 10.96 -15.67
C PRO A 62 -4.94 10.19 -15.38
N GLU A 63 -4.09 10.70 -14.51
CA GLU A 63 -2.83 10.04 -14.13
C GLU A 63 -3.08 8.63 -13.56
N LEU A 64 -4.01 8.51 -12.62
CA LEU A 64 -4.36 7.25 -11.96
C LEU A 64 -4.91 6.23 -12.97
N VAL A 65 -5.68 6.70 -13.96
CA VAL A 65 -6.19 5.88 -15.07
C VAL A 65 -5.08 5.41 -16.00
N ALA A 66 -4.09 6.25 -16.31
CA ALA A 66 -2.96 5.89 -17.15
C ALA A 66 -2.08 4.79 -16.51
N TYR A 67 -1.79 4.92 -15.21
CA TYR A 67 -1.03 3.92 -14.48
C TYR A 67 -1.82 2.60 -14.34
N GLN A 68 -3.10 2.66 -13.95
CA GLN A 68 -3.95 1.47 -13.88
C GLN A 68 -4.13 0.78 -15.25
N PHE A 69 -4.20 1.56 -16.33
CA PHE A 69 -4.27 1.02 -17.67
C PHE A 69 -2.95 0.31 -18.03
N SER A 70 -1.81 0.98 -17.84
CA SER A 70 -0.48 0.43 -18.18
C SER A 70 -0.18 -0.87 -17.44
N ALA A 71 -0.60 -1.00 -16.17
CA ALA A 71 -0.42 -2.19 -15.36
C ALA A 71 -1.18 -3.43 -15.90
N ASN A 72 -2.24 -3.19 -16.70
CA ASN A 72 -3.01 -4.25 -17.35
C ASN A 72 -2.52 -4.56 -18.77
N THR A 73 -1.40 -3.98 -19.21
CA THR A 73 -0.81 -4.22 -20.54
C THR A 73 0.40 -5.14 -20.48
N SER A 74 0.68 -5.87 -21.56
CA SER A 74 1.83 -6.80 -21.66
C SER A 74 3.19 -6.12 -21.90
N TYR A 75 3.22 -4.78 -21.88
CA TYR A 75 4.39 -3.94 -22.15
C TYR A 75 4.62 -2.92 -21.03
N HIS A 76 4.18 -3.25 -19.81
CA HIS A 76 4.24 -2.40 -18.64
C HIS A 76 5.67 -1.99 -18.27
N LEU A 77 6.65 -2.91 -18.39
CA LEU A 77 8.05 -2.57 -18.09
C LEU A 77 8.67 -1.57 -19.09
N SER A 78 8.04 -1.40 -20.25
CA SER A 78 8.43 -0.42 -21.26
C SER A 78 7.63 0.88 -21.15
N PHE A 79 6.69 0.98 -20.20
CA PHE A 79 5.93 2.20 -19.94
C PHE A 79 6.78 3.22 -19.16
N ARG A 80 6.75 4.48 -19.58
CA ARG A 80 7.58 5.56 -19.02
C ARG A 80 6.79 6.62 -18.25
N GLY A 81 5.47 6.49 -18.19
CA GLY A 81 4.62 7.31 -17.35
C GLY A 81 3.59 8.15 -18.10
N TYR A 82 2.88 8.95 -17.31
CA TYR A 82 1.85 9.88 -17.74
C TYR A 82 2.40 11.30 -17.76
N PHE A 83 2.13 12.04 -18.84
CA PHE A 83 2.59 13.41 -19.01
C PHE A 83 1.45 14.30 -19.53
N THR A 84 1.52 15.58 -19.19
CA THR A 84 0.64 16.64 -19.72
C THR A 84 1.38 17.57 -20.69
N GLU A 85 2.71 17.59 -20.62
CA GLU A 85 3.57 18.45 -21.43
C GLU A 85 4.44 17.62 -22.39
N VAL A 86 4.48 18.04 -23.66
CA VAL A 86 5.23 17.35 -24.73
C VAL A 86 6.74 17.35 -24.44
N LEU A 87 7.26 18.48 -23.94
CA LEU A 87 8.70 18.63 -23.68
C LEU A 87 9.18 17.67 -22.58
N ALA A 88 8.40 17.51 -21.51
CA ALA A 88 8.67 16.57 -20.43
C ALA A 88 8.58 15.11 -20.88
N LEU A 89 7.63 14.81 -21.76
CA LEU A 89 7.48 13.48 -22.35
C LEU A 89 8.66 13.13 -23.26
N GLU A 90 9.08 14.04 -24.14
CA GLU A 90 10.22 13.82 -25.03
C GLU A 90 11.53 13.64 -24.24
N GLN A 91 11.70 14.40 -23.15
CA GLN A 91 12.81 14.22 -22.22
C GLN A 91 12.76 12.85 -21.53
N ALA A 92 11.60 12.42 -21.04
CA ALA A 92 11.44 11.12 -20.39
C ALA A 92 11.67 9.93 -21.34
N LEU A 93 11.26 10.07 -22.61
CA LEU A 93 11.48 9.05 -23.62
C LEU A 93 12.92 9.03 -24.15
N SER A 94 13.59 10.19 -24.24
CA SER A 94 15.00 10.30 -24.70
C SER A 94 16.03 10.03 -23.60
N ALA A 95 15.65 10.13 -22.33
CA ALA A 95 16.53 9.86 -21.19
C ALA A 95 16.92 8.39 -21.06
N HIS A 96 16.24 7.47 -21.75
CA HIS A 96 16.52 6.03 -21.69
C HIS A 96 16.93 5.50 -23.06
N PRO A 97 18.01 4.70 -23.15
CA PRO A 97 18.51 4.15 -24.42
C PRO A 97 17.64 3.01 -24.96
N ASP A 98 16.72 2.47 -24.16
CA ASP A 98 15.85 1.36 -24.54
C ASP A 98 14.49 1.85 -25.06
N SER A 99 13.94 1.14 -26.04
CA SER A 99 12.61 1.39 -26.61
C SER A 99 11.55 1.45 -25.51
N GLY A 100 10.73 2.51 -25.52
CA GLY A 100 9.77 2.80 -24.47
C GLY A 100 8.56 3.55 -25.00
N TRP A 101 7.46 3.49 -24.26
CA TRP A 101 6.23 4.19 -24.58
C TRP A 101 5.70 5.00 -23.41
N ALA A 102 5.06 6.12 -23.70
CA ALA A 102 4.49 7.03 -22.72
C ALA A 102 3.11 7.51 -23.16
N VAL A 103 2.33 8.02 -22.22
CA VAL A 103 1.00 8.56 -22.48
C VAL A 103 1.01 10.06 -22.22
N LEU A 104 0.63 10.83 -23.23
CA LEU A 104 0.33 12.24 -23.14
C LEU A 104 -1.18 12.42 -23.00
N HIS A 105 -1.61 13.31 -22.11
CA HIS A 105 -3.02 13.62 -21.94
C HIS A 105 -3.26 15.13 -22.00
N HIS A 106 -4.25 15.51 -22.80
CA HIS A 106 -4.70 16.89 -22.93
C HIS A 106 -6.20 16.99 -22.63
N PRO A 107 -6.64 17.86 -21.70
CA PRO A 107 -8.04 17.93 -21.25
C PRO A 107 -9.08 18.08 -22.37
N GLU A 108 -8.73 18.79 -23.45
CA GLU A 108 -9.63 19.03 -24.59
C GLU A 108 -9.47 18.05 -25.76
N ARG A 109 -8.30 17.40 -25.89
CA ARG A 109 -7.98 16.56 -27.07
C ARG A 109 -7.96 15.07 -26.74
N GLY A 110 -7.97 14.69 -25.47
CA GLY A 110 -7.98 13.29 -25.03
C GLY A 110 -6.57 12.75 -24.79
N TRP A 111 -6.32 11.53 -25.25
CA TRP A 111 -5.10 10.78 -24.99
C TRP A 111 -4.26 10.63 -26.25
N GLN A 112 -2.95 10.58 -26.09
CA GLN A 112 -2.02 10.30 -27.16
C GLN A 112 -0.89 9.42 -26.62
N ILE A 113 -0.56 8.34 -27.33
CA ILE A 113 0.55 7.46 -26.97
C ILE A 113 1.75 7.76 -27.85
N TRP A 114 2.90 7.87 -27.21
CA TRP A 114 4.20 8.08 -27.85
C TRP A 114 5.04 6.83 -27.68
N LEU A 115 5.75 6.44 -28.74
CA LEU A 115 6.58 5.24 -28.84
C LEU A 115 7.93 5.61 -29.47
N ILE A 116 9.02 5.23 -28.82
CA ILE A 116 10.36 5.28 -29.44
C ILE A 116 10.77 3.86 -29.86
N PRO A 117 10.92 3.58 -31.16
CA PRO A 117 11.24 2.24 -31.63
C PRO A 117 12.72 1.85 -31.44
N ALA A 118 13.66 2.80 -31.44
CA ALA A 118 15.08 2.55 -31.19
C ALA A 118 15.78 3.81 -30.63
N PRO A 119 16.88 3.66 -29.86
CA PRO A 119 17.66 4.80 -29.39
C PRO A 119 18.07 5.70 -30.57
N GLN A 120 17.75 6.99 -30.48
CA GLN A 120 18.00 8.04 -31.49
C GLN A 120 17.05 8.07 -32.70
N SER A 121 15.97 7.29 -32.71
CA SER A 121 14.89 7.40 -33.72
C SER A 121 13.86 8.47 -33.34
N PRO A 122 13.19 9.12 -34.31
CA PRO A 122 12.12 10.07 -34.01
C PRO A 122 10.97 9.36 -33.28
N ALA A 123 10.40 10.03 -32.28
CA ALA A 123 9.27 9.50 -31.53
C ALA A 123 8.02 9.41 -32.42
N LEU A 124 7.46 8.20 -32.51
CA LEU A 124 6.19 7.95 -33.19
C LEU A 124 5.05 8.26 -32.22
N HIS A 125 3.99 8.90 -32.69
CA HIS A 125 2.84 9.23 -31.85
C HIS A 125 1.52 8.83 -32.51
N SER A 126 0.57 8.41 -31.68
CA SER A 126 -0.80 8.13 -32.13
C SER A 126 -1.54 9.41 -32.47
N GLN A 127 -2.68 9.29 -33.16
CA GLN A 127 -3.66 10.36 -33.19
C GLN A 127 -4.30 10.51 -31.80
N TRP A 128 -4.83 11.71 -31.52
CA TRP A 128 -5.57 12.01 -30.29
C TRP A 128 -6.89 11.24 -30.25
N ALA A 129 -7.05 10.35 -29.29
CA ALA A 129 -8.24 9.51 -29.15
C ALA A 129 -8.49 9.09 -27.70
N GLU A 130 -9.45 8.19 -27.47
CA GLU A 130 -9.57 7.52 -26.18
C GLU A 130 -8.40 6.55 -25.97
N LEU A 131 -8.04 6.32 -24.71
CA LEU A 131 -6.86 5.57 -24.31
C LEU A 131 -6.84 4.14 -24.91
N GLN A 132 -8.00 3.48 -24.98
CA GLN A 132 -8.14 2.16 -25.61
C GLN A 132 -7.81 2.18 -27.11
N HIS A 133 -8.22 3.22 -27.83
CA HIS A 133 -7.93 3.37 -29.26
C HIS A 133 -6.44 3.69 -29.50
N CYS A 134 -5.83 4.51 -28.63
CA CYS A 134 -4.40 4.79 -28.69
C CYS A 134 -3.56 3.53 -28.43
N TYR A 135 -4.02 2.64 -27.54
CA TYR A 135 -3.32 1.39 -27.26
C TYR A 135 -3.42 0.39 -28.42
N ILE A 136 -4.54 0.34 -29.13
CA ILE A 136 -4.64 -0.46 -30.37
C ILE A 136 -3.61 0.01 -31.40
N TRP A 137 -3.40 1.33 -31.52
CA TRP A 137 -2.35 1.89 -32.36
C TRP A 137 -0.94 1.45 -31.90
N LEU A 138 -0.65 1.48 -30.59
CA LEU A 138 0.62 0.99 -30.04
C LEU A 138 0.87 -0.48 -30.41
N LEU A 139 -0.14 -1.35 -30.31
CA LEU A 139 -0.04 -2.75 -30.69
C LEU A 139 0.26 -2.94 -32.19
N GLN A 140 -0.33 -2.10 -33.05
CA GLN A 140 -0.05 -2.12 -34.49
C GLN A 140 1.38 -1.68 -34.81
N GLN A 141 1.88 -0.63 -34.16
CA GLN A 141 3.26 -0.19 -34.31
C GLN A 141 4.25 -1.23 -33.77
N GLN A 142 3.91 -1.91 -32.68
CA GLN A 142 4.72 -3.00 -32.15
C GLN A 142 4.82 -4.20 -33.10
N GLN A 143 3.75 -4.51 -33.84
CA GLN A 143 3.82 -5.56 -34.88
C GLN A 143 4.74 -5.16 -36.05
N GLN A 144 4.89 -3.87 -36.33
CA GLN A 144 5.73 -3.36 -37.42
C GLN A 144 7.21 -3.22 -37.04
N PHE A 145 7.51 -2.74 -35.83
CA PHE A 145 8.87 -2.43 -35.40
C PHE A 145 9.45 -3.44 -34.39
N SER A 146 8.64 -4.29 -33.77
CA SER A 146 9.05 -5.32 -32.79
C SER A 146 10.01 -4.80 -31.71
N CYS A 147 9.77 -3.58 -31.24
CA CYS A 147 10.72 -2.82 -30.43
C CYS A 147 10.51 -2.95 -28.91
N LEU A 148 9.28 -3.14 -28.45
CA LEU A 148 8.96 -3.32 -27.03
C LEU A 148 9.19 -4.78 -26.63
N LYS A 149 9.90 -5.01 -25.53
CA LYS A 149 10.05 -6.35 -24.95
C LYS A 149 8.72 -6.73 -24.30
N GLN A 150 8.19 -7.91 -24.60
CA GLN A 150 7.07 -8.46 -23.85
C GLN A 150 7.55 -8.76 -22.44
N ASP A 151 6.78 -8.32 -21.46
CA ASP A 151 7.09 -8.61 -20.07
C ASP A 151 7.05 -10.13 -19.86
N PRO A 152 8.04 -10.73 -19.15
CA PRO A 152 8.01 -12.16 -18.89
C PRO A 152 6.70 -12.51 -18.18
N PRO A 153 6.02 -13.61 -18.57
CA PRO A 153 4.79 -14.00 -17.92
C PRO A 153 5.09 -14.15 -16.42
N LEU A 154 4.29 -13.49 -15.60
CA LEU A 154 4.30 -13.73 -14.15
C LEU A 154 4.05 -15.22 -13.95
N ILE A 155 5.11 -15.99 -13.67
CA ILE A 155 4.97 -17.36 -13.17
C ILE A 155 4.49 -17.20 -11.73
N VAL A 156 3.17 -17.07 -11.59
CA VAL A 156 2.48 -17.24 -10.33
C VAL A 156 2.50 -18.74 -10.05
N PRO A 157 3.15 -19.23 -8.98
CA PRO A 157 2.91 -20.59 -8.52
C PRO A 157 1.42 -20.68 -8.22
N ALA A 158 0.73 -21.61 -8.86
CA ALA A 158 -0.72 -21.75 -8.78
C ALA A 158 -1.20 -21.93 -7.34
N LEU A 159 -1.55 -20.83 -6.67
CA LEU A 159 -2.46 -20.81 -5.55
C LEU A 159 -3.87 -20.63 -6.11
N SER A 160 -4.71 -21.58 -5.74
CA SER A 160 -6.08 -21.81 -6.14
C SER A 160 -6.89 -20.53 -6.37
N LEU A 161 -7.47 -20.40 -7.57
CA LEU A 161 -8.38 -19.33 -8.01
C LEU A 161 -9.68 -19.18 -7.20
N ASN A 162 -9.83 -19.89 -6.08
CA ASN A 162 -11.05 -19.88 -5.26
C ASN A 162 -11.01 -18.85 -4.11
N GLU A 163 -9.87 -18.19 -3.85
CA GLU A 163 -9.76 -17.23 -2.74
C GLU A 163 -9.96 -15.77 -3.19
N ALA A 164 -9.83 -15.46 -4.49
CA ALA A 164 -9.99 -14.11 -5.01
C ALA A 164 -11.46 -13.63 -5.10
N GLU A 165 -12.45 -14.53 -5.02
CA GLU A 165 -13.88 -14.14 -5.07
C GLU A 165 -14.46 -13.71 -3.71
N THR A 166 -13.73 -13.90 -2.60
CA THR A 166 -14.22 -13.49 -1.27
C THR A 166 -13.73 -12.13 -0.78
N SER A 167 -12.73 -11.52 -1.44
CA SER A 167 -12.17 -10.22 -1.01
C SER A 167 -12.89 -8.99 -1.59
N LEU A 168 -13.76 -9.17 -2.60
CA LEU A 168 -14.50 -8.07 -3.25
C LEU A 168 -15.70 -7.52 -2.44
N LYS A 169 -15.86 -7.87 -1.16
CA LYS A 169 -17.03 -7.45 -0.35
C LYS A 169 -16.75 -6.48 0.80
N ALA A 170 -15.55 -5.95 0.95
CA ALA A 170 -15.25 -5.04 2.04
C ALA A 170 -14.92 -3.61 1.56
N VAL A 171 -15.83 -2.69 1.92
CA VAL A 171 -15.62 -1.25 2.13
C VAL A 171 -15.76 -0.32 0.90
N GLU A 172 -17.00 -0.12 0.46
CA GLU A 172 -17.46 1.23 0.12
C GLU A 172 -18.25 1.80 1.31
N THR A 173 -17.65 2.74 2.05
CA THR A 173 -18.39 3.78 2.77
C THR A 173 -17.44 4.92 3.15
N THR A 174 -17.44 6.00 2.37
CA THR A 174 -17.09 7.34 2.86
C THR A 174 -18.36 8.18 2.92
N LYS A 175 -18.80 8.51 4.14
CA LYS A 175 -19.58 9.73 4.43
C LYS A 175 -18.56 10.88 4.45
N TYR A 176 -18.81 12.04 3.86
CA TYR A 176 -19.64 13.07 4.49
C TYR A 176 -19.80 14.36 3.63
N HIS A 177 -20.91 15.09 3.91
CA HIS A 177 -21.18 16.55 3.77
C HIS A 177 -21.11 17.18 2.36
N ARG A 178 -22.17 17.71 1.70
CA ARG A 178 -23.35 18.56 2.01
C ARG A 178 -23.04 20.04 2.35
N GLY A 179 -23.13 20.90 1.32
CA GLY A 179 -23.40 22.36 1.34
C GLY A 179 -22.17 23.22 1.03
N ARG A 180 -22.17 24.20 0.10
CA ARG A 180 -23.23 25.14 -0.37
C ARG A 180 -22.82 25.80 -1.74
N PRO A 181 -23.60 26.69 -2.39
CA PRO A 181 -24.13 26.44 -3.74
C PRO A 181 -23.73 27.44 -4.87
N ARG A 182 -23.85 26.94 -6.11
CA ARG A 182 -24.17 27.61 -7.40
C ARG A 182 -23.25 28.72 -7.93
N ALA A 183 -22.65 28.46 -9.09
CA ALA A 183 -22.59 29.40 -10.21
C ALA A 183 -23.29 28.78 -11.43
N ARG A 184 -24.22 29.54 -12.03
CA ARG A 184 -24.99 29.19 -13.23
C ARG A 184 -24.05 28.96 -14.41
N ILE A 185 -24.18 27.82 -15.10
CA ILE A 185 -23.68 27.66 -16.46
C ILE A 185 -24.72 28.29 -17.39
N HIS A 186 -24.35 29.37 -18.07
CA HIS A 186 -25.04 29.80 -19.28
C HIS A 186 -24.60 28.87 -20.41
N ALA A 187 -25.57 28.16 -20.99
CA ALA A 187 -25.37 27.52 -22.29
C ALA A 187 -25.20 28.63 -23.33
N LEU A 188 -24.09 28.59 -24.07
CA LEU A 188 -23.93 29.36 -25.30
C LEU A 188 -23.76 28.39 -26.45
N GLU A 189 -24.62 28.64 -27.42
CA GLU A 189 -25.03 27.77 -28.51
C GLU A 189 -23.94 27.63 -29.57
N LEU A 190 -23.99 26.45 -30.18
CA LEU A 190 -23.30 26.09 -31.41
C LEU A 190 -23.81 26.97 -32.56
N ASN A 191 -22.95 27.78 -33.16
CA ASN A 191 -23.21 28.36 -34.47
C ASN A 191 -22.01 28.12 -35.41
N ARG A 192 -22.26 27.26 -36.40
CA ARG A 192 -21.52 27.18 -37.67
C ARG A 192 -21.96 28.34 -38.56
N SER A 193 -21.02 28.92 -39.31
CA SER A 193 -21.10 29.40 -40.72
C SER A 193 -19.80 30.17 -41.00
N ASN A 194 -18.88 29.62 -41.80
CA ASN A 194 -18.73 29.74 -43.26
C ASN A 194 -17.84 30.92 -43.70
N GLU A 195 -16.81 30.52 -44.44
CA GLU A 195 -16.25 31.13 -45.65
C GLU A 195 -15.23 32.30 -45.61
N SER A 196 -14.10 31.98 -46.25
CA SER A 196 -13.46 32.74 -47.36
C SER A 196 -12.21 33.59 -47.09
N THR A 197 -11.09 33.00 -47.54
CA THR A 197 -10.12 33.55 -48.51
C THR A 197 -9.27 34.75 -48.09
N ASN A 198 -7.96 34.53 -47.94
CA ASN A 198 -6.99 35.16 -48.86
C ASN A 198 -5.62 34.47 -48.85
N GLN A 199 -5.20 34.20 -50.08
CA GLN A 199 -3.90 33.68 -50.52
C GLN A 199 -2.84 34.77 -50.40
N ILE A 200 -1.60 34.41 -50.04
CA ILE A 200 -0.41 34.87 -50.78
C ILE A 200 0.58 33.71 -50.89
N LEU A 201 0.83 33.38 -52.14
CA LEU A 201 1.82 32.47 -52.70
C LEU A 201 3.18 33.18 -52.72
N THR A 202 4.28 32.57 -52.27
CA THR A 202 5.49 32.38 -53.11
C THR A 202 6.49 31.43 -52.48
N GLU A 203 7.13 30.71 -53.40
CA GLU A 203 7.93 29.50 -53.29
C GLU A 203 9.41 29.70 -52.89
N PRO A 204 10.14 28.59 -52.66
CA PRO A 204 11.39 28.50 -51.91
C PRO A 204 12.64 28.56 -52.79
N LYS A 205 13.82 28.70 -52.18
CA LYS A 205 15.08 28.41 -52.87
C LYS A 205 16.13 27.72 -51.98
N GLU A 206 16.34 26.47 -52.39
CA GLU A 206 17.35 25.44 -52.18
C GLU A 206 18.80 25.76 -51.74
N LEU A 207 19.33 24.77 -51.01
CA LEU A 207 20.65 24.08 -51.02
C LEU A 207 21.97 24.84 -50.72
N ASP A 208 22.53 24.53 -49.53
CA ASP A 208 23.74 23.68 -49.24
C ASP A 208 25.00 23.74 -50.17
N PRO A 209 26.22 23.27 -49.75
CA PRO A 209 26.68 22.79 -48.42
C PRO A 209 28.17 23.12 -48.07
N GLN A 210 28.63 22.52 -46.94
CA GLN A 210 30.00 22.10 -46.58
C GLN A 210 31.00 23.11 -45.96
N LEU A 211 31.39 22.84 -44.70
CA LEU A 211 32.72 22.27 -44.38
C LEU A 211 32.84 21.86 -42.90
N LYS A 212 33.41 20.67 -42.70
CA LYS A 212 33.70 20.00 -41.43
C LYS A 212 34.76 20.75 -40.63
N ALA A 213 34.60 20.80 -39.31
CA ALA A 213 35.71 20.79 -38.37
C ALA A 213 35.28 20.04 -37.10
N GLU A 214 35.98 18.93 -36.84
CA GLU A 214 35.95 18.21 -35.58
C GLU A 214 36.46 19.13 -34.47
N THR A 215 35.75 19.20 -33.36
CA THR A 215 36.35 19.59 -32.08
C THR A 215 35.70 18.78 -30.99
N THR A 216 36.48 17.82 -30.50
CA THR A 216 36.23 17.03 -29.31
C THR A 216 36.03 17.98 -28.12
N ILE A 217 34.85 17.92 -27.49
CA ILE A 217 34.58 18.53 -26.19
C ILE A 217 34.27 17.36 -25.23
N PRO A 218 34.88 17.29 -24.03
CA PRO A 218 34.71 16.16 -23.13
C PRO A 218 33.24 16.04 -22.70
N GLN A 219 32.70 14.82 -22.74
CA GLN A 219 31.42 14.51 -22.11
C GLN A 219 31.60 14.57 -20.59
N GLU A 220 31.32 15.73 -20.01
CA GLU A 220 30.88 15.78 -18.61
C GLU A 220 29.47 15.19 -18.58
N GLN A 221 29.37 13.96 -18.04
CA GLN A 221 28.09 13.40 -17.61
C GLN A 221 27.53 14.31 -16.53
N ILE A 222 26.62 15.22 -16.90
CA ILE A 222 25.82 15.95 -15.95
C ILE A 222 24.74 14.97 -15.46
N THR A 223 25.06 14.21 -14.43
CA THR A 223 24.07 13.52 -13.60
C THR A 223 23.31 14.62 -12.89
N VAL A 224 22.14 15.02 -13.41
CA VAL A 224 21.25 15.93 -12.69
C VAL A 224 20.61 15.12 -11.57
N SER A 225 21.29 15.04 -10.42
CA SER A 225 20.66 14.64 -9.17
C SER A 225 19.52 15.62 -8.92
N GLU A 226 18.30 15.10 -8.84
CA GLU A 226 17.18 15.86 -8.30
C GLU A 226 17.58 16.31 -6.88
N LEU A 227 17.86 17.61 -6.71
CA LEU A 227 18.23 18.16 -5.41
C LEU A 227 17.00 18.17 -4.51
N ILE A 228 16.78 17.06 -3.81
CA ILE A 228 15.69 16.92 -2.84
C ILE A 228 16.02 17.83 -1.65
N GLN A 229 15.30 18.94 -1.54
CA GLN A 229 15.39 19.83 -0.39
C GLN A 229 14.47 19.32 0.70
N PHE A 230 15.06 18.63 1.69
CA PHE A 230 14.31 18.21 2.87
C PHE A 230 14.01 19.41 3.78
N PRO A 231 12.79 19.53 4.32
CA PRO A 231 12.50 20.52 5.35
C PRO A 231 13.27 20.16 6.62
N VAL A 232 13.66 21.16 7.42
CA VAL A 232 14.40 20.92 8.68
C VAL A 232 13.54 20.18 9.70
N GLN A 233 12.22 20.43 9.67
CA GLN A 233 11.24 19.83 10.56
C GLN A 233 9.96 19.49 9.81
N ILE A 234 9.26 18.46 10.29
CA ILE A 234 7.92 18.08 9.84
C ILE A 234 7.00 17.88 11.04
N GLN A 235 5.73 18.20 10.87
CA GLN A 235 4.71 18.04 11.91
C GLN A 235 4.10 16.63 11.84
N LEU A 236 4.21 15.87 12.92
CA LEU A 236 3.59 14.57 13.15
C LEU A 236 2.39 14.73 14.10
N GLY A 237 1.24 15.16 13.56
CA GLY A 237 0.07 15.48 14.38
C GLY A 237 0.32 16.74 15.21
N GLU A 238 0.32 16.63 16.53
CA GLU A 238 0.65 17.76 17.43
C GLU A 238 2.16 17.87 17.73
N LEU A 239 2.96 16.90 17.28
CA LEU A 239 4.40 16.84 17.56
C LEU A 239 5.21 17.37 16.38
N ASN A 240 6.40 17.90 16.66
CA ASN A 240 7.37 18.27 15.64
C ASN A 240 8.53 17.27 15.65
N ALA A 241 8.93 16.82 14.47
CA ALA A 241 10.08 15.96 14.26
C ALA A 241 11.11 16.64 13.36
N HIS A 242 12.38 16.54 13.73
CA HIS A 242 13.51 16.89 12.89
C HIS A 242 13.71 15.84 11.81
N VAL A 243 14.04 16.31 10.61
CA VAL A 243 14.27 15.47 9.45
C VAL A 243 15.77 15.26 9.27
N HIS A 244 16.19 14.00 9.24
CA HIS A 244 17.57 13.59 9.04
C HIS A 244 17.68 12.81 7.72
N PRO A 245 18.09 13.46 6.61
CA PRO A 245 18.31 12.78 5.34
C PRO A 245 19.37 11.70 5.47
N LEU A 246 19.14 10.55 4.84
CA LEU A 246 20.08 9.42 4.90
C LEU A 246 21.20 9.49 3.84
N GLY A 247 21.16 10.48 2.94
CA GLY A 247 22.21 10.70 1.94
C GLY A 247 22.34 9.56 0.92
N LEU A 248 21.20 8.97 0.52
CA LEU A 248 21.16 7.76 -0.31
C LEU A 248 21.22 8.09 -1.80
N GLU A 249 22.07 7.38 -2.53
CA GLU A 249 22.28 7.58 -3.99
C GLU A 249 21.25 6.83 -4.85
N GLU A 250 20.60 5.80 -4.30
CA GLU A 250 19.60 5.00 -5.00
C GLU A 250 18.30 5.78 -5.21
N THR A 251 17.87 5.95 -6.46
CA THR A 251 16.69 6.75 -6.85
C THR A 251 15.38 6.29 -6.20
N ASN A 252 15.26 5.00 -5.89
CA ASN A 252 14.07 4.46 -5.21
C ASN A 252 14.01 4.86 -3.73
N ILE A 253 15.12 5.21 -3.09
CA ILE A 253 15.17 5.46 -1.63
C ILE A 253 15.84 6.78 -1.28
N GLN A 254 16.30 7.57 -2.26
CA GLN A 254 16.92 8.88 -2.09
C GLN A 254 16.07 9.88 -1.26
N ARG A 255 14.75 9.66 -1.21
CA ARG A 255 13.78 10.47 -0.45
C ARG A 255 13.53 9.96 0.97
N LEU A 256 14.15 8.85 1.37
CA LEU A 256 14.02 8.28 2.70
C LEU A 256 14.85 9.11 3.71
N CYS A 257 14.20 9.48 4.81
CA CYS A 257 14.81 10.20 5.91
C CYS A 257 14.39 9.59 7.25
N ALA A 258 15.28 9.68 8.24
CA ALA A 258 14.94 9.37 9.62
C ALA A 258 14.26 10.59 10.25
N LEU A 259 13.28 10.34 11.11
CA LEU A 259 12.60 11.37 11.88
C LEU A 259 12.96 11.25 13.36
N GLU A 260 13.44 12.33 13.94
CA GLU A 260 13.72 12.44 15.37
C GLU A 260 12.73 13.41 16.00
N LEU A 261 11.98 12.98 17.00
CA LEU A 261 11.11 13.88 17.76
C LEU A 261 11.91 15.02 18.40
N GLY A 262 11.28 16.19 18.60
CA GLY A 262 11.96 17.34 19.19
C GLY A 262 12.59 17.05 20.56
N PRO A 263 13.68 17.76 20.95
CA PRO A 263 14.52 17.42 22.10
C PRO A 263 13.83 17.49 23.47
N ASN A 264 12.64 18.09 23.54
CA ASN A 264 11.84 18.19 24.77
C ASN A 264 10.84 17.03 24.93
N ILE A 265 10.82 16.07 24.00
CA ILE A 265 9.91 14.93 23.99
C ILE A 265 10.72 13.69 24.31
N GLU A 266 10.25 12.88 25.27
CA GLU A 266 10.86 11.59 25.54
C GLU A 266 10.64 10.64 24.35
N HIS A 267 11.73 10.20 23.73
CA HIS A 267 11.66 9.34 22.57
C HIS A 267 11.18 7.93 22.95
N PRO A 268 10.19 7.37 22.26
CA PRO A 268 9.77 6.00 22.53
C PRO A 268 10.91 5.02 22.20
N ILE A 269 11.48 4.39 23.24
CA ILE A 269 12.61 3.45 23.07
C ILE A 269 12.29 2.26 22.16
N TYR A 270 11.00 1.96 22.00
CA TYR A 270 10.46 0.85 21.20
C TYR A 270 10.13 1.23 19.75
N LEU A 271 10.45 2.43 19.28
CA LEU A 271 10.02 2.91 17.96
C LEU A 271 11.10 3.72 17.24
N ASP A 272 11.47 3.29 16.04
CA ASP A 272 12.12 4.15 15.05
C ASP A 272 11.07 4.74 14.11
N ILE A 273 11.28 5.98 13.65
CA ILE A 273 10.37 6.66 12.72
C ILE A 273 11.14 7.06 11.46
N ALA A 274 10.61 6.67 10.30
CA ALA A 274 11.16 7.03 9.00
C ALA A 274 10.07 7.60 8.10
N LEU A 275 10.47 8.47 7.17
CA LEU A 275 9.58 9.11 6.21
C LEU A 275 10.18 9.03 4.82
N TYR A 276 9.38 8.56 3.87
CA TYR A 276 9.64 8.79 2.47
C TYR A 276 9.06 10.15 2.08
N TYR A 277 9.95 11.15 1.93
CA TYR A 277 9.55 12.54 1.74
C TYR A 277 9.10 12.81 0.30
N ALA A 278 7.99 13.53 0.17
CA ALA A 278 7.52 14.10 -1.09
C ALA A 278 6.92 15.49 -0.80
N ALA A 279 7.38 16.50 -1.52
CA ALA A 279 7.12 17.91 -1.20
C ALA A 279 5.64 18.32 -1.29
N GLU A 280 4.85 17.60 -2.09
CA GLU A 280 3.44 17.90 -2.37
C GLU A 280 2.45 17.10 -1.50
N ASP A 281 2.94 16.25 -0.59
CA ASP A 281 2.13 15.14 -0.07
C ASP A 281 1.43 15.37 1.26
N ASN A 282 0.13 15.09 1.27
CA ASN A 282 -0.61 14.64 2.45
C ASN A 282 -0.16 13.22 2.82
N TRP A 283 1.09 13.05 3.26
CA TRP A 283 1.64 11.75 3.65
C TRP A 283 0.76 11.03 4.69
N GLN A 284 0.01 11.79 5.48
CA GLN A 284 -0.97 11.33 6.47
C GLN A 284 -2.17 10.59 5.86
N ALA A 285 -2.48 10.83 4.58
CA ALA A 285 -3.52 10.11 3.85
C ALA A 285 -3.05 8.71 3.39
N ARG A 286 -1.75 8.43 3.47
CA ARG A 286 -1.16 7.16 3.06
C ARG A 286 -1.18 6.15 4.21
N GLN A 287 -1.07 4.88 3.85
CA GLN A 287 -0.88 3.82 4.83
C GLN A 287 0.49 3.97 5.51
N VAL A 288 0.50 3.74 6.80
CA VAL A 288 1.69 3.67 7.63
C VAL A 288 2.12 2.22 7.70
N TYR A 289 3.36 1.93 7.34
CA TYR A 289 3.91 0.59 7.46
C TYR A 289 4.64 0.44 8.78
N LEU A 290 4.33 -0.62 9.52
CA LEU A 290 4.90 -0.95 10.81
C LEU A 290 5.68 -2.25 10.69
N VAL A 291 6.95 -2.24 11.09
CA VAL A 291 7.84 -3.41 10.99
C VAL A 291 8.31 -3.82 12.37
N GLU A 292 8.21 -5.10 12.69
CA GLU A 292 8.89 -5.68 13.84
C GLU A 292 10.34 -5.97 13.49
N GLN A 293 11.28 -5.27 14.14
CA GLN A 293 12.70 -5.39 13.85
C GLN A 293 13.37 -6.37 14.83
N LEU A 294 14.02 -7.39 14.27
CA LEU A 294 14.83 -8.36 14.99
C LEU A 294 16.32 -8.08 14.77
N ASN A 295 17.16 -8.42 15.74
CA ASN A 295 18.60 -8.53 15.49
C ASN A 295 18.91 -9.83 14.72
N LEU A 296 20.18 -10.02 14.34
CA LEU A 296 20.62 -11.22 13.60
C LEU A 296 20.46 -12.54 14.38
N GLN A 297 20.20 -12.48 15.70
CA GLN A 297 19.96 -13.64 16.55
C GLN A 297 18.47 -13.94 16.72
N GLY A 298 17.58 -13.11 16.17
CA GLY A 298 16.12 -13.24 16.29
C GLY A 298 15.52 -12.56 17.53
N GLN A 299 16.30 -11.80 18.30
CA GLN A 299 15.81 -11.04 19.46
C GLN A 299 15.04 -9.81 18.99
N PHE A 300 13.94 -9.49 19.66
CA PHE A 300 13.19 -8.28 19.37
C PHE A 300 13.99 -7.03 19.76
N VAL A 301 14.13 -6.09 18.84
CA VAL A 301 14.83 -4.82 19.09
C VAL A 301 13.82 -3.72 19.33
N LYS A 302 12.98 -3.42 18.32
CA LYS A 302 11.95 -2.38 18.36
C LYS A 302 11.11 -2.38 17.08
N TYR A 303 10.12 -1.50 16.98
CA TYR A 303 9.35 -1.28 15.77
C TYR A 303 9.98 -0.23 14.87
N LEU A 304 9.73 -0.31 13.56
CA LEU A 304 9.92 0.79 12.61
C LEU A 304 8.54 1.27 12.15
N MET A 305 8.30 2.58 12.20
CA MET A 305 7.15 3.24 11.61
C MET A 305 7.57 4.01 10.36
N LEU A 306 7.20 3.50 9.19
CA LEU A 306 7.50 4.08 7.89
C LEU A 306 6.29 4.85 7.34
N LEU A 307 6.49 6.14 7.11
CA LEU A 307 5.49 7.11 6.68
C LEU A 307 5.68 7.52 5.22
N GLY A 308 4.60 7.97 4.58
CA GLY A 308 4.66 8.70 3.32
C GLY A 308 5.00 7.88 2.07
N VAL A 309 5.15 6.56 2.17
CA VAL A 309 5.43 5.72 1.01
C VAL A 309 4.20 5.60 0.08
N PRO A 310 4.36 5.81 -1.24
CA PRO A 310 3.25 5.85 -2.20
C PRO A 310 2.67 4.46 -2.55
N SER A 311 3.42 3.39 -2.32
CA SER A 311 3.01 2.02 -2.66
C SER A 311 3.67 0.99 -1.75
N GLN A 312 3.11 -0.24 -1.74
CA GLN A 312 3.69 -1.36 -1.00
C GLN A 312 5.08 -1.76 -1.54
N LEU A 313 5.31 -1.64 -2.85
CA LEU A 313 6.62 -1.89 -3.45
C LEU A 313 7.65 -0.87 -2.95
N GLN A 314 7.27 0.40 -2.89
CA GLN A 314 8.15 1.45 -2.36
C GLN A 314 8.42 1.25 -0.86
N ALA A 315 7.40 0.82 -0.10
CA ALA A 315 7.57 0.43 1.29
C ALA A 315 8.61 -0.68 1.44
N HIS A 316 8.54 -1.71 0.59
CA HIS A 316 9.51 -2.81 0.60
C HIS A 316 10.95 -2.32 0.41
N TYR A 317 11.24 -1.50 -0.61
CA TYR A 317 12.59 -0.97 -0.83
C TYR A 317 13.10 -0.17 0.38
N CYS A 318 12.29 0.73 0.92
CA CYS A 318 12.65 1.53 2.09
C CYS A 318 12.92 0.65 3.33
N ILE A 319 12.05 -0.34 3.58
CA ILE A 319 12.19 -1.26 4.73
C ILE A 319 13.45 -2.12 4.59
N GLN A 320 13.69 -2.70 3.40
CA GLN A 320 14.87 -3.54 3.16
C GLN A 320 16.16 -2.75 3.36
N HIS A 321 16.22 -1.53 2.83
CA HIS A 321 17.37 -0.66 3.02
C HIS A 321 17.58 -0.31 4.49
N TRP A 322 16.53 0.12 5.19
CA TRP A 322 16.58 0.46 6.61
C TRP A 322 17.10 -0.70 7.46
N LEU A 323 16.52 -1.89 7.28
CA LEU A 323 16.91 -3.08 8.03
C LEU A 323 18.37 -3.46 7.74
N SER A 324 18.81 -3.40 6.48
CA SER A 324 20.19 -3.69 6.09
C SER A 324 21.17 -2.71 6.72
N HIS A 325 20.88 -1.40 6.68
CA HIS A 325 21.68 -0.35 7.30
C HIS A 325 21.87 -0.58 8.81
N HIS A 326 20.83 -1.06 9.49
CA HIS A 326 20.87 -1.33 10.92
C HIS A 326 21.26 -2.76 11.31
N GLN A 327 21.62 -3.63 10.35
CA GLN A 327 21.90 -5.07 10.56
C GLN A 327 20.75 -5.80 11.28
N ARG A 328 19.52 -5.53 10.84
CA ARG A 328 18.29 -6.06 11.39
C ARG A 328 17.54 -6.91 10.36
N GLN A 329 16.56 -7.66 10.84
CA GLN A 329 15.64 -8.45 10.04
C GLN A 329 14.20 -8.09 10.39
N ALA A 330 13.26 -8.30 9.46
CA ALA A 330 11.84 -8.13 9.74
C ALA A 330 11.23 -9.45 10.21
N ALA A 331 10.47 -9.44 11.31
CA ALA A 331 9.60 -10.56 11.68
C ALA A 331 8.26 -10.47 10.94
N ALA A 332 7.70 -9.26 10.90
CA ALA A 332 6.45 -8.95 10.22
C ALA A 332 6.43 -7.50 9.73
N ILE A 333 5.69 -7.28 8.66
CA ILE A 333 5.35 -5.97 8.10
C ILE A 333 3.83 -5.88 8.08
N LYS A 334 3.30 -4.87 8.75
CA LYS A 334 1.86 -4.57 8.79
C LYS A 334 1.59 -3.14 8.35
N SER A 335 0.34 -2.84 8.05
CA SER A 335 -0.11 -1.50 7.68
C SER A 335 -1.27 -1.01 8.55
N LEU A 336 -1.28 0.29 8.82
CA LEU A 336 -2.33 1.00 9.53
C LEU A 336 -2.56 2.40 8.96
N ALA A 337 -3.78 2.92 9.10
CA ALA A 337 -4.06 4.32 8.80
C ALA A 337 -3.38 5.24 9.83
N TRP A 338 -2.85 6.38 9.36
CA TRP A 338 -2.24 7.40 10.23
C TRP A 338 -3.18 7.87 11.34
N SER A 339 -4.48 8.01 11.04
CA SER A 339 -5.50 8.45 12.01
C SER A 339 -5.62 7.53 13.24
N VAL A 340 -5.25 6.25 13.11
CA VAL A 340 -5.22 5.29 14.22
C VAL A 340 -3.91 5.44 15.00
N ILE A 341 -2.78 5.36 14.30
CA ILE A 341 -1.47 5.28 14.94
C ILE A 341 -1.04 6.61 15.59
N SER A 342 -1.43 7.75 15.02
CA SER A 342 -1.12 9.11 15.53
C SER A 342 -1.57 9.35 16.98
N THR A 343 -2.61 8.65 17.43
CA THR A 343 -3.14 8.77 18.80
C THR A 343 -2.49 7.81 19.80
N SER A 344 -1.69 6.86 19.33
CA SER A 344 -1.22 5.72 20.13
C SER A 344 0.30 5.53 20.14
N PHE A 345 1.04 6.01 19.13
CA PHE A 345 2.46 5.66 18.95
C PHE A 345 3.40 6.14 20.06
N MET A 346 3.00 7.13 20.86
CA MET A 346 3.75 7.62 22.01
C MET A 346 3.58 6.78 23.28
N GLN A 347 2.64 5.82 23.29
CA GLN A 347 2.40 4.94 24.44
C GLN A 347 2.50 3.48 24.03
N PHE A 348 3.45 2.74 24.61
CA PHE A 348 3.77 1.40 24.12
C PHE A 348 2.58 0.43 24.11
N GLU A 349 1.77 0.42 25.18
CA GLU A 349 0.59 -0.45 25.27
C GLU A 349 -0.49 -0.11 24.23
N LEU A 350 -0.72 1.18 23.96
CA LEU A 350 -1.71 1.59 22.96
C LEU A 350 -1.20 1.28 21.55
N PHE A 351 0.09 1.55 21.29
CA PHE A 351 0.74 1.21 20.03
C PHE A 351 0.69 -0.29 19.76
N SER A 352 1.10 -1.12 20.72
CA SER A 352 1.13 -2.58 20.59
C SER A 352 -0.28 -3.15 20.39
N THR A 353 -1.28 -2.62 21.10
CA THR A 353 -2.69 -3.00 20.91
C THR A 353 -3.19 -2.67 19.51
N ALA A 354 -2.91 -1.46 19.00
CA ALA A 354 -3.28 -1.07 17.64
C ALA A 354 -2.59 -1.97 16.60
N TYR A 355 -1.29 -2.23 16.77
CA TYR A 355 -0.50 -3.09 15.89
C TYR A 355 -0.99 -4.56 15.88
N LEU A 356 -1.35 -5.11 17.04
CA LEU A 356 -1.79 -6.51 17.15
C LEU A 356 -3.24 -6.71 16.68
N GLN A 357 -4.13 -5.76 16.93
CA GLN A 357 -5.58 -5.95 16.73
C GLN A 357 -6.15 -5.26 15.49
N GLN A 358 -5.56 -4.16 15.04
CA GLN A 358 -6.13 -3.32 13.97
C GLN A 358 -5.29 -3.33 12.69
N ALA A 359 -4.01 -3.69 12.78
CA ALA A 359 -3.11 -3.62 11.63
C ALA A 359 -3.34 -4.77 10.65
N GLU A 360 -3.36 -4.43 9.36
CA GLU A 360 -3.45 -5.40 8.27
C GLU A 360 -2.06 -5.99 8.01
N THR A 361 -1.99 -7.30 7.82
CA THR A 361 -0.71 -7.99 7.62
C THR A 361 -0.32 -7.91 6.15
N ALA A 362 0.80 -7.24 5.84
CA ALA A 362 1.34 -7.15 4.50
C ALA A 362 2.34 -8.29 4.20
N TRP A 363 3.13 -8.69 5.21
CA TRP A 363 4.10 -9.77 5.10
C TRP A 363 4.51 -10.30 6.48
N THR A 364 4.88 -11.59 6.57
CA THR A 364 5.49 -12.21 7.76
C THR A 364 6.57 -13.19 7.34
N GLN A 365 7.56 -13.42 8.21
CA GLN A 365 8.50 -14.52 8.05
C GLN A 365 7.80 -15.90 8.17
N PRO A 366 8.39 -16.99 7.66
CA PRO A 366 7.93 -18.34 7.94
C PRO A 366 7.89 -18.62 9.44
N ASP A 367 6.90 -19.40 9.90
CA ASP A 367 6.71 -19.75 11.31
C ASP A 367 6.61 -18.54 12.27
N TYR A 368 6.09 -17.42 11.75
CA TYR A 368 5.92 -16.19 12.51
C TYR A 368 5.00 -16.34 13.73
N HIS A 369 5.50 -15.86 14.86
CA HIS A 369 4.72 -15.63 16.07
C HIS A 369 4.69 -14.13 16.37
N PRO A 370 3.51 -13.54 16.68
CA PRO A 370 3.44 -12.14 17.06
C PRO A 370 4.23 -11.87 18.33
N PHE A 371 4.64 -10.61 18.53
CA PHE A 371 5.38 -10.18 19.72
C PHE A 371 4.44 -9.50 20.73
N ILE A 372 4.51 -9.94 21.99
CA ILE A 372 3.76 -9.35 23.11
C ILE A 372 4.69 -8.51 23.97
N PRO A 373 4.30 -7.30 24.40
CA PRO A 373 5.11 -6.51 25.31
C PRO A 373 5.43 -7.27 26.60
N ALA A 374 6.68 -7.17 27.05
CA ALA A 374 7.16 -7.85 28.25
C ALA A 374 6.39 -7.42 29.52
N GLN A 375 5.89 -6.18 29.54
CA GLN A 375 5.11 -5.64 30.66
C GLN A 375 3.65 -6.15 30.69
N SER A 376 3.14 -6.69 29.58
CA SER A 376 1.78 -7.26 29.52
C SER A 376 1.71 -8.69 30.10
N ILE A 377 2.85 -9.32 30.40
CA ILE A 377 2.92 -10.71 30.87
C ILE A 377 3.41 -10.85 32.32
N GLN A 378 2.81 -11.77 33.07
CA GLN A 378 3.33 -12.21 34.37
C GLN A 378 4.40 -13.28 34.14
N LYS A 379 5.67 -12.87 34.22
CA LYS A 379 6.85 -13.71 33.94
C LYS A 379 7.03 -14.90 34.90
N GLN A 380 6.42 -14.85 36.10
CA GLN A 380 6.51 -15.93 37.08
C GLN A 380 5.77 -17.18 36.59
N LYS A 381 6.49 -18.29 36.48
CA LYS A 381 5.93 -19.58 36.09
C LYS A 381 5.18 -20.22 37.26
N PHE A 382 3.95 -20.69 37.00
CA PHE A 382 3.10 -21.30 38.02
C PHE A 382 3.18 -22.83 38.08
N ILE A 383 3.47 -23.48 36.94
CA ILE A 383 3.60 -24.93 36.86
C ILE A 383 5.08 -25.27 36.70
N SER A 384 5.67 -25.99 37.66
CA SER A 384 7.08 -26.40 37.56
C SER A 384 7.23 -27.67 36.72
N PHE A 385 8.09 -27.63 35.72
CA PHE A 385 8.51 -28.76 34.88
C PHE A 385 9.76 -28.40 34.08
N LYS A 386 10.50 -29.40 33.59
CA LYS A 386 11.72 -29.17 32.79
C LYS A 386 11.37 -28.75 31.36
N GLU A 387 11.80 -27.55 30.97
CA GLU A 387 11.70 -27.05 29.60
C GLU A 387 12.92 -27.47 28.76
N ALA A 388 12.71 -27.66 27.46
CA ALA A 388 13.80 -27.81 26.49
C ALA A 388 14.64 -26.51 26.41
N ALA A 389 15.82 -26.57 25.78
CA ALA A 389 16.60 -25.35 25.51
C ALA A 389 15.78 -24.37 24.65
N ALA A 390 16.02 -23.08 24.83
CA ALA A 390 15.34 -22.00 24.12
C ALA A 390 16.37 -21.06 23.51
N ASP A 391 16.01 -20.45 22.38
CA ASP A 391 16.71 -19.35 21.71
C ASP A 391 15.75 -18.16 21.54
N PHE A 392 16.19 -17.06 20.94
CA PHE A 392 15.35 -15.87 20.79
C PHE A 392 14.12 -16.06 19.90
N SER A 393 14.15 -17.04 19.00
CA SER A 393 13.01 -17.39 18.13
C SER A 393 11.95 -18.24 18.83
N THR A 394 12.32 -18.89 19.94
CA THR A 394 11.42 -19.76 20.69
C THR A 394 10.29 -18.94 21.31
N PRO A 395 9.00 -19.21 21.00
CA PRO A 395 7.90 -18.44 21.57
C PRO A 395 7.68 -18.78 23.05
N VAL A 396 7.14 -17.81 23.80
CA VAL A 396 6.57 -18.05 25.13
C VAL A 396 5.12 -18.54 25.00
N LEU A 397 4.75 -19.56 25.76
CA LEU A 397 3.37 -20.04 25.82
C LEU A 397 2.65 -19.38 26.98
N LEU A 398 1.54 -18.72 26.69
CA LEU A 398 0.82 -17.86 27.60
C LEU A 398 -0.63 -18.32 27.77
N LEU A 399 -1.15 -18.15 28.99
CA LEU A 399 -2.59 -18.26 29.28
C LEU A 399 -3.15 -16.89 29.63
N GLN A 400 -4.17 -16.45 28.89
CA GLN A 400 -4.98 -15.30 29.27
C GLN A 400 -6.13 -15.74 30.17
N GLU A 401 -6.18 -15.17 31.38
CA GLU A 401 -7.27 -15.32 32.33
C GLU A 401 -7.80 -13.93 32.71
N HIS A 402 -9.01 -13.62 32.23
CA HIS A 402 -9.60 -12.28 32.33
C HIS A 402 -8.66 -11.22 31.72
N GLN A 403 -8.09 -10.34 32.56
CA GLN A 403 -7.16 -9.29 32.16
C GLN A 403 -5.69 -9.65 32.45
N LYS A 404 -5.40 -10.84 32.97
CA LYS A 404 -4.03 -11.27 33.31
C LYS A 404 -3.52 -12.27 32.28
N ILE A 405 -2.31 -12.06 31.78
CA ILE A 405 -1.62 -12.99 30.89
C ILE A 405 -0.46 -13.61 31.67
N ARG A 406 -0.41 -14.94 31.72
CA ARG A 406 0.56 -15.68 32.56
C ARG A 406 1.35 -16.67 31.75
N VAL A 407 2.62 -16.83 32.10
CA VAL A 407 3.51 -17.80 31.46
C VAL A 407 3.17 -19.24 31.89
N ILE A 408 2.96 -20.11 30.91
CA ILE A 408 2.89 -21.57 31.08
C ILE A 408 4.26 -22.20 30.80
N HIS A 409 4.89 -21.81 29.68
CA HIS A 409 6.18 -22.30 29.19
C HIS A 409 6.97 -21.14 28.59
N GLY A 410 8.29 -21.18 28.74
CA GLY A 410 9.21 -20.20 28.15
C GLY A 410 10.01 -19.45 29.21
N GLU A 411 10.14 -19.99 30.42
CA GLU A 411 11.01 -19.43 31.46
C GLU A 411 12.46 -19.36 30.94
N LYS A 412 12.92 -20.41 30.26
CA LYS A 412 14.25 -20.38 29.62
C LYS A 412 14.38 -19.31 28.54
N ARG A 413 13.32 -19.08 27.76
CA ARG A 413 13.27 -18.01 26.74
C ARG A 413 13.36 -16.63 27.37
N ILE A 414 12.61 -16.39 28.45
CA ILE A 414 12.59 -15.11 29.17
C ILE A 414 13.93 -14.86 29.86
N SER A 415 14.60 -15.90 30.34
CA SER A 415 15.92 -15.79 30.99
C SER A 415 17.09 -15.47 30.04
N LEU A 416 16.87 -15.49 28.72
CA LEU A 416 17.94 -15.14 27.75
C LEU A 416 18.32 -13.66 27.81
N ALA A 417 17.34 -12.77 28.08
CA ALA A 417 17.54 -11.33 28.21
C ALA A 417 16.46 -10.72 29.12
N GLU A 418 16.89 -10.04 30.19
CA GLU A 418 15.98 -9.48 31.20
C GLU A 418 15.24 -8.22 30.72
N ASP A 419 15.86 -7.49 29.79
CA ASP A 419 15.49 -6.16 29.30
C ASP A 419 14.81 -6.15 27.93
N GLU A 420 14.45 -7.33 27.39
CA GLU A 420 13.75 -7.41 26.11
C GLU A 420 12.35 -6.76 26.20
N LEU A 421 12.03 -5.90 25.23
CA LEU A 421 10.78 -5.14 25.23
C LEU A 421 9.55 -5.99 24.91
N ALA A 422 9.71 -7.05 24.12
CA ALA A 422 8.64 -7.93 23.71
C ALA A 422 9.15 -9.33 23.39
N TYR A 423 8.27 -10.34 23.51
CA TYR A 423 8.60 -11.75 23.26
C TYR A 423 7.69 -12.33 22.19
N PRO A 424 8.19 -13.22 21.29
CA PRO A 424 7.32 -13.98 20.41
C PRO A 424 6.42 -14.87 21.26
N TYR A 425 5.12 -14.93 20.96
CA TYR A 425 4.18 -15.62 21.85
C TYR A 425 3.15 -16.49 21.15
N ILE A 426 2.64 -17.46 21.92
CA ILE A 426 1.44 -18.23 21.65
C ILE A 426 0.48 -17.99 22.81
N LEU A 427 -0.73 -17.53 22.51
CA LEU A 427 -1.72 -17.18 23.52
C LEU A 427 -2.89 -18.15 23.51
N LEU A 428 -3.10 -18.79 24.65
CA LEU A 428 -4.27 -19.60 24.94
C LEU A 428 -5.27 -18.76 25.74
N GLN A 429 -6.55 -18.83 25.36
CA GLN A 429 -7.63 -18.19 26.11
C GLN A 429 -8.19 -19.19 27.13
N ARG A 430 -8.24 -18.81 28.41
CA ARG A 430 -8.85 -19.65 29.43
C ARG A 430 -10.36 -19.73 29.22
N ASP A 431 -10.90 -20.93 29.26
CA ASP A 431 -12.34 -21.17 29.28
C ASP A 431 -12.71 -22.33 30.24
N LYS A 432 -13.86 -22.97 30.04
CA LYS A 432 -14.31 -24.09 30.88
C LYS A 432 -13.51 -25.37 30.62
N GLN A 433 -13.04 -25.58 29.39
CA GLN A 433 -12.31 -26.76 28.94
C GLN A 433 -10.80 -26.59 29.15
N LEU A 434 -10.29 -25.36 29.13
CA LEU A 434 -8.88 -25.04 29.34
C LEU A 434 -8.65 -24.27 30.63
N ASN A 435 -8.13 -24.96 31.65
CA ASN A 435 -7.76 -24.40 32.95
C ASN A 435 -6.38 -24.90 33.40
N TRP A 436 -5.86 -24.31 34.50
CA TRP A 436 -4.54 -24.65 35.04
C TRP A 436 -4.37 -26.12 35.43
N GLN A 437 -5.42 -26.78 35.93
CA GLN A 437 -5.35 -28.19 36.32
C GLN A 437 -5.24 -29.10 35.09
N ASN A 438 -5.99 -28.80 34.04
CA ASN A 438 -5.94 -29.55 32.77
C ASN A 438 -4.56 -29.42 32.13
N ILE A 439 -4.03 -28.20 32.05
CA ILE A 439 -2.66 -27.95 31.55
C ILE A 439 -1.62 -28.69 32.40
N HIS A 440 -1.77 -28.69 33.72
CA HIS A 440 -0.87 -29.42 34.61
C HIS A 440 -0.92 -30.93 34.37
N ASN A 441 -2.11 -31.51 34.21
CA ASN A 441 -2.29 -32.93 33.92
C ASN A 441 -1.63 -33.34 32.59
N ILE A 442 -1.77 -32.51 31.55
CA ILE A 442 -1.06 -32.71 30.26
C ILE A 442 0.45 -32.73 30.47
N ILE A 443 0.99 -31.74 31.20
CA ILE A 443 2.43 -31.66 31.47
C ILE A 443 2.93 -32.91 32.20
N LEU A 444 2.13 -33.51 33.10
CA LEU A 444 2.51 -34.72 33.84
C LEU A 444 2.60 -35.97 32.95
N THR A 445 1.85 -36.03 31.85
CA THR A 445 1.87 -37.18 30.92
C THR A 445 2.94 -37.06 29.84
N MET A 446 3.54 -35.87 29.67
CA MET A 446 4.53 -35.61 28.62
C MET A 446 5.96 -36.01 29.04
N PRO A 447 6.79 -36.52 28.10
CA PRO A 447 8.20 -36.74 28.34
C PRO A 447 8.94 -35.41 28.54
N GLN A 448 9.84 -35.37 29.52
CA GLN A 448 10.65 -34.19 29.82
C GLN A 448 12.09 -34.33 29.26
N PRO A 449 12.73 -33.25 28.78
CA PRO A 449 12.27 -31.86 28.80
C PRO A 449 11.25 -31.54 27.70
N ILE A 450 10.23 -30.75 28.04
CA ILE A 450 9.11 -30.44 27.14
C ILE A 450 9.46 -29.26 26.23
N ARG A 451 9.20 -29.38 24.91
CA ARG A 451 9.31 -28.28 23.95
C ARG A 451 8.00 -27.49 23.86
N VAL A 452 8.09 -26.18 23.63
CA VAL A 452 6.92 -25.28 23.68
C VAL A 452 5.84 -25.66 22.67
N LEU A 453 6.23 -25.95 21.43
CA LEU A 453 5.29 -26.31 20.36
C LEU A 453 4.67 -27.70 20.58
N GLU A 454 5.38 -28.62 21.24
CA GLU A 454 4.84 -29.93 21.61
C GLU A 454 3.77 -29.77 22.69
N LEU A 455 4.05 -28.99 23.74
CA LEU A 455 3.07 -28.69 24.78
C LEU A 455 1.82 -28.00 24.21
N TYR A 456 2.02 -27.02 23.33
CA TYR A 456 0.91 -26.33 22.68
C TYR A 456 0.03 -27.31 21.87
N ARG A 457 0.64 -28.19 21.07
CA ARG A 457 -0.09 -29.19 20.28
C ARG A 457 -0.88 -30.17 21.15
N GLU A 458 -0.30 -30.65 22.24
CA GLU A 458 -0.99 -31.54 23.19
C GLU A 458 -2.18 -30.85 23.86
N ILE A 459 -2.02 -29.58 24.26
CA ILE A 459 -3.13 -28.78 24.80
C ILE A 459 -4.24 -28.63 23.75
N GLN A 460 -3.90 -28.34 22.50
CA GLN A 460 -4.91 -28.22 21.45
C GLN A 460 -5.63 -29.53 21.15
N ALA A 461 -4.91 -30.67 21.17
CA ALA A 461 -5.51 -31.98 20.93
C ALA A 461 -6.60 -32.30 21.96
N GLN A 462 -6.36 -32.00 23.24
CA GLN A 462 -7.34 -32.22 24.32
C GLN A 462 -8.50 -31.20 24.35
N MET A 463 -8.45 -30.13 23.55
CA MET A 463 -9.57 -29.19 23.41
C MET A 463 -10.56 -29.58 22.30
N ILE A 464 -10.15 -30.46 21.38
CA ILE A 464 -10.98 -30.93 20.27
C ILE A 464 -11.77 -32.20 20.65
N GLU A 465 -11.27 -32.96 21.63
CA GLU A 465 -11.99 -34.05 22.31
C GLU A 465 -13.02 -33.53 23.33
#